data_AF-A0A2M6XU43-F1
#
_entry.id   AF-A0A2M6XU43-F1
#
_cell.length_a   1.000
_cell.length_b   1.000
_cell.length_c   1.000
_cell.angle_alpha   90.00
_cell.angle_beta   90.00
_cell.angle_gamma   90.00
#
_symmetry.space_group_name_H-M   'P 1'
#
loop_
_entity.id
_entity.type
_entity.pdbx_description
1 polymer ?
#
loop_
_entity_poly.entity_id
_entity_poly.type
_entity_poly.pdbx_seq_one_letter_code
_entity_poly.pdbx_strand_id
1 'polypeptide(L)'
;MPREKRQFENGELYHITLRRIADEVLFKDIGDYFRGIFGIYEFNNSNPVIIRKRREERRQFKNYMANIRGLTPAESAGVRPLSIKELDKRSKIVQVLSFVLMPNHLHLILRQIVDKGISLFMQKFGSGLAAYFFERYYGKMKKKGHFFQDRFNAVHIVNDRQLQVAFVYDWTNPIALIEPGWKEKGIKNPAKAKKFLEQYRWSSYLDCIGIKNFPSIIEAEKDFLMEVMGGAEGCRQAVNDWILQKGGIIKIAESFKRFSFD
;
A
#
# COMPACT_ATOMS: atom_id res chain seq x y z
N MET A 1 -2.29 -28.44 11.01
CA MET A 1 -2.95 -28.92 9.77
C MET A 1 -2.29 -28.27 8.56
N PRO A 2 -2.00 -29.03 7.49
CA PRO A 2 -1.65 -28.45 6.20
C PRO A 2 -2.82 -27.56 5.76
N ARG A 3 -2.55 -26.28 5.51
CA ARG A 3 -3.54 -25.39 4.90
C ARG A 3 -3.43 -25.52 3.39
N GLU A 4 -4.55 -25.55 2.68
CA GLU A 4 -4.56 -25.50 1.23
C GLU A 4 -3.70 -24.34 0.72
N LYS A 5 -2.99 -24.58 -0.38
CA LYS A 5 -2.27 -23.51 -1.07
C LYS A 5 -3.31 -22.55 -1.60
N ARG A 6 -3.28 -21.30 -1.14
CA ARG A 6 -4.07 -20.23 -1.76
C ARG A 6 -3.72 -20.16 -3.23
N GLN A 7 -4.73 -20.35 -4.07
CA GLN A 7 -4.62 -20.17 -5.50
C GLN A 7 -5.10 -18.76 -5.82
N PHE A 8 -4.29 -18.04 -6.59
CA PHE A 8 -4.59 -16.72 -7.10
C PHE A 8 -4.52 -16.83 -8.61
N GLU A 9 -5.47 -16.21 -9.30
CA GLU A 9 -5.56 -16.24 -10.75
C GLU A 9 -4.92 -14.98 -11.35
N ASN A 10 -4.28 -15.12 -12.51
CA ASN A 10 -3.70 -13.98 -13.21
C ASN A 10 -4.81 -13.10 -13.78
N GLY A 11 -4.62 -11.78 -13.73
CA GLY A 11 -5.64 -10.80 -14.11
C GLY A 11 -6.62 -10.46 -12.98
N GLU A 12 -6.77 -11.34 -11.99
CA GLU A 12 -7.70 -11.15 -10.89
C GLU A 12 -7.16 -10.24 -9.78
N LEU A 13 -8.09 -9.58 -9.10
CA LEU A 13 -7.82 -8.59 -8.05
C LEU A 13 -8.09 -9.15 -6.66
N TYR A 14 -7.19 -8.85 -5.72
CA TYR A 14 -7.30 -9.32 -4.35
C TYR A 14 -7.01 -8.19 -3.36
N HIS A 15 -7.86 -8.08 -2.34
CA HIS A 15 -7.58 -7.31 -1.14
C HIS A 15 -6.71 -8.12 -0.20
N ILE A 16 -5.54 -7.61 0.14
CA ILE A 16 -4.53 -8.27 0.95
C ILE A 16 -4.33 -7.51 2.25
N THR A 17 -4.27 -8.23 3.37
CA THR A 17 -3.94 -7.66 4.68
C THR A 17 -2.77 -8.39 5.32
N LEU A 18 -1.80 -7.66 5.87
CA LEU A 18 -0.69 -8.24 6.64
C LEU A 18 -0.61 -7.58 8.01
N ARG A 19 -0.77 -8.36 9.08
CA ARG A 19 -0.89 -7.87 10.46
C ARG A 19 0.22 -8.42 11.35
N ARG A 20 0.80 -7.55 12.17
CA ARG A 20 1.77 -7.91 13.20
C ARG A 20 1.09 -8.77 14.27
N ILE A 21 1.83 -9.72 14.82
CA ILE A 21 1.30 -10.62 15.85
C ILE A 21 0.78 -9.82 17.06
N ALA A 22 -0.32 -10.28 17.66
CA ALA A 22 -0.91 -9.70 18.87
C ALA A 22 -1.13 -8.17 18.79
N ASP A 23 -1.43 -7.66 17.58
CA ASP A 23 -1.60 -6.24 17.30
C ASP A 23 -0.44 -5.34 17.75
N GLU A 24 0.76 -5.91 17.92
CA GLU A 24 1.94 -5.14 18.24
C GLU A 24 2.21 -4.08 17.15
N VAL A 25 2.87 -2.99 17.54
CA VAL A 25 3.26 -1.95 16.59
C VAL A 25 4.26 -2.52 15.58
N LEU A 26 3.85 -2.48 14.31
CA LEU A 26 4.69 -2.77 13.16
C LEU A 26 5.53 -1.54 12.83
N PHE A 27 4.92 -0.39 12.54
CA PHE A 27 5.66 0.82 12.17
C PHE A 27 5.81 1.77 13.37
N LYS A 28 6.98 1.73 14.00
CA LYS A 28 7.27 2.46 15.26
C LYS A 28 7.64 3.91 15.02
N ASP A 29 8.26 4.21 13.89
CA ASP A 29 8.65 5.56 13.50
C ASP A 29 8.50 5.80 12.00
N ILE A 30 8.68 7.06 11.58
CA ILE A 30 8.59 7.50 10.18
C ILE A 30 9.53 6.70 9.27
N GLY A 31 10.71 6.29 9.76
CA GLY A 31 11.67 5.48 9.02
C GLY A 31 11.13 4.09 8.68
N ASP A 32 10.37 3.48 9.59
CA ASP A 32 9.70 2.20 9.33
C ASP A 32 8.65 2.32 8.24
N TYR A 33 7.84 3.38 8.27
CA TYR A 33 6.83 3.60 7.22
C TYR A 33 7.49 3.76 5.85
N PHE A 34 8.57 4.55 5.75
CA PHE A 34 9.35 4.63 4.51
C PHE A 34 9.95 3.28 4.10
N ARG A 35 10.37 2.46 5.06
CA ARG A 35 10.83 1.09 4.77
C ARG A 35 9.72 0.22 4.19
N GLY A 36 8.48 0.38 4.68
CA GLY A 36 7.27 -0.26 4.15
C GLY A 36 7.01 0.16 2.71
N ILE A 37 6.91 1.47 2.45
CA ILE A 37 6.74 2.05 1.09
C ILE A 37 7.84 1.55 0.14
N PHE A 38 9.10 1.62 0.59
CA PHE A 38 10.24 1.11 -0.19
C PHE A 38 10.12 -0.39 -0.46
N GLY A 39 9.62 -1.18 0.49
CA GLY A 39 9.38 -2.59 0.32
C GLY A 39 8.31 -2.88 -0.73
N ILE A 40 7.17 -2.18 -0.68
CA ILE A 40 6.09 -2.34 -1.68
C ILE A 40 6.63 -2.11 -3.08
N TYR A 41 7.45 -1.07 -3.25
CA TYR A 41 8.07 -0.78 -4.54
C TYR A 41 9.12 -1.85 -4.90
N GLU A 42 10.20 -1.96 -4.14
CA GLU A 42 11.37 -2.73 -4.60
C GLU A 42 11.10 -4.23 -4.68
N PHE A 43 10.29 -4.79 -3.78
CA PHE A 43 10.01 -6.22 -3.77
C PHE A 43 8.99 -6.67 -4.83
N ASN A 44 8.30 -5.74 -5.49
CA ASN A 44 7.52 -6.03 -6.69
C ASN A 44 8.44 -6.15 -7.91
N ASN A 45 9.25 -7.20 -7.91
CA ASN A 45 10.19 -7.55 -8.95
C ASN A 45 10.35 -9.06 -8.90
N SER A 46 10.47 -9.77 -10.04
CA SER A 46 10.77 -11.20 -10.04
C SER A 46 12.19 -11.45 -9.55
N ASN A 47 13.12 -10.57 -9.90
CA ASN A 47 14.54 -10.69 -9.56
C ASN A 47 14.81 -10.49 -8.05
N PRO A 48 15.84 -11.14 -7.48
CA PRO A 48 16.30 -10.87 -6.12
C PRO A 48 16.66 -9.38 -5.92
N VAL A 49 16.32 -8.86 -4.74
CA VAL A 49 16.49 -7.44 -4.41
C VAL A 49 17.54 -7.30 -3.32
N ILE A 50 18.67 -6.68 -3.66
CA ILE A 50 19.71 -6.34 -2.68
C ILE A 50 19.48 -4.90 -2.22
N ILE A 51 18.95 -4.76 -0.99
CA ILE A 51 18.52 -3.45 -0.44
C ILE A 51 19.65 -2.41 -0.48
N ARG A 52 20.89 -2.79 -0.14
CA ARG A 52 22.05 -1.89 -0.15
C ARG A 52 22.28 -1.31 -1.55
N LYS A 53 22.33 -2.18 -2.57
CA LYS A 53 22.52 -1.81 -3.97
C LYS A 53 21.40 -0.88 -4.45
N ARG A 54 20.14 -1.22 -4.17
CA ARG A 54 18.99 -0.39 -4.57
C ARG A 54 18.98 0.99 -3.90
N ARG A 55 19.38 1.09 -2.62
CA ARG A 55 19.52 2.37 -1.92
C ARG A 55 20.63 3.23 -2.52
N GLU A 56 21.74 2.62 -2.93
CA GLU A 56 22.85 3.28 -3.59
C GLU A 56 22.44 3.81 -4.97
N GLU A 57 21.83 2.97 -5.80
CA GLU A 57 21.29 3.36 -7.13
C GLU A 57 20.29 4.51 -7.03
N ARG A 58 19.37 4.49 -6.05
CA ARG A 58 18.43 5.60 -5.82
C ARG A 58 19.12 6.88 -5.39
N ARG A 59 20.18 6.79 -4.60
CA ARG A 59 20.96 7.96 -4.15
C ARG A 59 21.70 8.58 -5.32
N GLN A 60 22.36 7.77 -6.13
CA GLN A 60 23.03 8.20 -7.36
C GLN A 60 22.03 8.86 -8.30
N PHE A 61 20.86 8.26 -8.50
CA PHE A 61 19.78 8.82 -9.30
C PHE A 61 19.27 10.16 -8.75
N LYS A 62 19.05 10.28 -7.43
CA LYS A 62 18.63 11.54 -6.81
C LYS A 62 19.67 12.64 -7.01
N ASN A 63 20.95 12.33 -6.85
CA ASN A 63 22.05 13.27 -7.07
C ASN A 63 22.11 13.71 -8.53
N TYR A 64 21.99 12.78 -9.47
CA TYR A 64 21.90 13.07 -10.90
C TYR A 64 20.73 14.00 -11.23
N MET A 65 19.53 13.72 -10.72
CA MET A 65 18.35 14.57 -10.92
C MET A 65 18.49 15.95 -10.26
N ALA A 66 19.14 16.04 -9.10
CA ALA A 66 19.41 17.33 -8.45
C ALA A 66 20.38 18.18 -9.29
N ASN A 67 21.41 17.55 -9.86
CA ASN A 67 22.34 18.22 -10.75
C ASN A 67 21.63 18.74 -12.01
N ILE A 68 20.76 17.93 -12.64
CA ILE A 68 19.95 18.37 -13.80
C ILE A 68 19.07 19.57 -13.45
N ARG A 69 18.41 19.55 -12.28
CA ARG A 69 17.54 20.66 -11.84
C ARG A 69 18.31 21.96 -11.57
N GLY A 70 19.62 21.88 -11.35
CA GLY A 70 20.49 23.04 -11.17
C GLY A 70 21.04 23.60 -12.48
N LEU A 71 20.80 22.95 -13.63
CA LEU A 71 21.27 23.42 -14.94
C LEU A 71 20.39 24.58 -15.45
N THR A 72 21.01 25.51 -16.18
CA THR A 72 20.31 26.55 -16.93
C THR A 72 19.53 25.96 -18.12
N PRO A 73 18.57 26.70 -18.70
CA PRO A 73 17.85 26.25 -19.91
C PRO A 73 18.77 25.91 -21.10
N ALA A 74 19.91 26.60 -21.23
CA ALA A 74 20.90 26.31 -22.27
C ALA A 74 21.70 25.03 -21.99
N GLU A 75 22.06 24.77 -20.74
CA GLU A 75 22.79 23.56 -20.31
C GLU A 75 21.90 22.31 -20.27
N SER A 76 20.59 22.49 -20.09
CA SER A 76 19.60 21.42 -20.16
C SER A 76 19.06 21.18 -21.57
N ALA A 77 19.50 21.96 -22.57
CA ALA A 77 19.14 21.76 -23.97
C ALA A 77 19.66 20.40 -24.46
N GLY A 78 18.75 19.45 -24.69
CA GLY A 78 19.05 18.06 -25.08
C GLY A 78 19.04 17.05 -23.93
N VAL A 79 18.93 17.50 -22.67
CA VAL A 79 18.78 16.61 -21.51
C VAL A 79 17.29 16.29 -21.33
N ARG A 80 16.82 15.17 -21.90
CA ARG A 80 15.47 14.66 -21.63
C ARG A 80 15.42 14.01 -20.25
N PRO A 81 14.66 14.54 -19.28
CA PRO A 81 14.46 13.84 -18.01
C PRO A 81 13.68 12.54 -18.26
N LEU A 82 14.25 11.41 -17.85
CA LEU A 82 13.59 10.11 -17.93
C LEU A 82 12.30 10.13 -17.10
N SER A 83 11.21 9.63 -17.67
CA SER A 83 9.97 9.40 -16.92
C SER A 83 10.17 8.31 -15.86
N ILE A 84 9.33 8.33 -14.82
CA ILE A 84 9.32 7.29 -13.78
C ILE A 84 9.18 5.89 -14.40
N LYS A 85 8.40 5.78 -15.48
CA LYS A 85 8.18 4.53 -16.22
C LYS A 85 9.45 4.04 -16.92
N GLU A 86 10.21 4.93 -17.54
CA GLU A 86 11.50 4.60 -18.20
C GLU A 86 12.59 4.21 -17.18
N LEU A 87 12.48 4.70 -15.95
CA LEU A 87 13.38 4.36 -14.85
C LEU A 87 13.02 3.06 -14.14
N ASP A 88 11.77 2.60 -14.31
CA ASP A 88 11.27 1.43 -13.62
C ASP A 88 11.68 0.14 -14.34
N LYS A 89 12.89 -0.33 -14.05
CA LYS A 89 13.46 -1.56 -14.60
C LYS A 89 12.97 -2.84 -13.91
N ARG A 90 11.92 -2.77 -13.07
CA ARG A 90 11.41 -3.94 -12.35
C ARG A 90 10.65 -4.85 -13.30
N SER A 91 10.98 -6.13 -13.28
CA SER A 91 10.13 -7.20 -13.83
C SER A 91 8.99 -7.45 -12.85
N LYS A 92 7.95 -6.61 -12.90
CA LYS A 92 6.83 -6.66 -11.93
C LYS A 92 6.17 -8.03 -11.93
N ILE A 93 5.71 -8.45 -10.75
CA ILE A 93 5.01 -9.73 -10.54
C ILE A 93 3.58 -9.54 -10.01
N VAL A 94 3.26 -8.32 -9.58
CA VAL A 94 1.90 -7.85 -9.28
C VAL A 94 1.72 -6.42 -9.80
N GLN A 95 0.48 -6.00 -9.99
CA GLN A 95 0.14 -4.58 -10.04
C GLN A 95 -0.38 -4.16 -8.67
N VAL A 96 0.03 -2.97 -8.19
CA VAL A 96 -0.42 -2.42 -6.91
C VAL A 96 -1.40 -1.30 -7.23
N LEU A 97 -2.67 -1.47 -6.86
CA LEU A 97 -3.72 -0.50 -7.14
C LEU A 97 -3.95 0.43 -5.94
N SER A 98 -3.80 -0.10 -4.73
CA SER A 98 -3.93 0.65 -3.48
C SER A 98 -2.98 0.11 -2.43
N PHE A 99 -2.56 1.00 -1.53
CA PHE A 99 -1.91 0.66 -0.27
C PHE A 99 -2.36 1.59 0.84
N VAL A 100 -2.40 1.06 2.07
CA VAL A 100 -2.50 1.79 3.34
C VAL A 100 -1.65 1.08 4.39
N LEU A 101 -0.73 1.80 5.03
CA LEU A 101 0.05 1.29 6.15
C LEU A 101 -0.55 1.82 7.45
N MET A 102 -1.08 0.94 8.29
CA MET A 102 -1.54 1.23 9.65
C MET A 102 -0.42 0.91 10.64
N PRO A 103 -0.42 1.45 11.88
CA PRO A 103 0.66 1.21 12.83
C PRO A 103 0.98 -0.27 13.10
N ASN A 104 0.00 -1.17 13.08
CA ASN A 104 0.15 -2.60 13.36
C ASN A 104 -0.15 -3.54 12.18
N HIS A 105 -0.63 -3.02 11.05
CA HIS A 105 -0.95 -3.82 9.86
C HIS A 105 -0.90 -2.99 8.58
N LEU A 106 -1.15 -3.60 7.45
CA LEU A 106 -1.30 -2.90 6.18
C LEU A 106 -2.37 -3.55 5.32
N HIS A 107 -2.92 -2.75 4.42
CA HIS A 107 -3.86 -3.14 3.38
C HIS A 107 -3.26 -2.86 2.00
N LEU A 108 -3.46 -3.78 1.07
CA LEU A 108 -3.08 -3.64 -0.33
C LEU A 108 -4.22 -4.13 -1.22
N ILE A 109 -4.40 -3.53 -2.39
CA ILE A 109 -5.18 -4.10 -3.48
C ILE A 109 -4.21 -4.45 -4.59
N LEU A 110 -4.12 -5.74 -4.92
CA LEU A 110 -3.15 -6.28 -5.87
C LEU A 110 -3.85 -6.99 -7.02
N ARG A 111 -3.37 -6.78 -8.25
CA ARG A 111 -3.65 -7.67 -9.39
C ARG A 111 -2.49 -8.63 -9.57
N GLN A 112 -2.77 -9.92 -9.73
CA GLN A 112 -1.71 -10.86 -10.09
C GLN A 112 -1.42 -10.78 -11.60
N ILE A 113 -0.14 -10.70 -11.98
CA ILE A 113 0.27 -10.65 -13.40
C ILE A 113 1.13 -11.84 -13.84
N VAL A 114 1.67 -12.61 -12.88
CA VAL A 114 2.39 -13.86 -13.14
C VAL A 114 1.92 -14.92 -12.15
N ASP A 115 2.01 -16.19 -12.54
CA ASP A 115 1.63 -17.30 -11.67
C ASP A 115 2.32 -17.21 -10.30
N LYS A 116 1.53 -17.29 -9.23
CA LYS A 116 1.96 -17.16 -7.83
C LYS A 116 2.58 -15.79 -7.51
N GLY A 117 2.38 -14.77 -8.35
CA GLY A 117 2.95 -13.43 -8.21
C GLY A 117 2.62 -12.76 -6.88
N ILE A 118 1.36 -12.83 -6.42
CA ILE A 118 0.95 -12.28 -5.11
C ILE A 118 1.66 -13.02 -3.97
N SER A 119 1.72 -14.36 -4.04
CA SER A 119 2.39 -15.16 -3.02
C SER A 119 3.89 -14.85 -2.95
N LEU A 120 4.57 -14.75 -4.09
CA LEU A 120 5.98 -14.40 -4.18
C LEU A 120 6.24 -12.97 -3.69
N PHE A 121 5.40 -12.02 -4.10
CA PHE A 121 5.48 -10.63 -3.64
C PHE A 121 5.35 -10.54 -2.12
N MET A 122 4.30 -11.15 -1.55
CA MET A 122 4.06 -11.12 -0.10
C MET A 122 5.12 -11.86 0.69
N GLN A 123 5.71 -12.93 0.13
CA GLN A 123 6.86 -13.60 0.74
C GLN A 123 8.07 -12.65 0.80
N LYS A 124 8.46 -12.04 -0.32
CA LYS A 124 9.60 -11.12 -0.38
C LYS A 124 9.39 -9.90 0.51
N PHE A 125 8.20 -9.32 0.45
CA PHE A 125 7.82 -8.16 1.25
C PHE A 125 7.76 -8.49 2.74
N GLY A 126 6.98 -9.49 3.13
CA GLY A 126 6.80 -9.89 4.53
C GLY A 126 8.11 -10.33 5.18
N SER A 127 8.84 -11.27 4.56
CA SER A 127 10.12 -11.73 5.08
C SER A 127 11.16 -10.61 5.13
N GLY A 128 11.21 -9.74 4.10
CA GLY A 128 12.12 -8.60 4.06
C GLY A 128 11.80 -7.52 5.10
N LEU A 129 10.52 -7.35 5.45
CA LEU A 129 10.10 -6.44 6.52
C LEU A 129 10.46 -7.05 7.89
N ALA A 130 10.11 -8.31 8.14
CA ALA A 130 10.46 -9.01 9.37
C ALA A 130 11.99 -8.99 9.63
N ALA A 131 12.80 -9.31 8.63
CA ALA A 131 14.25 -9.29 8.73
C ALA A 131 14.79 -7.90 9.11
N TYR A 132 14.26 -6.84 8.49
CA TYR A 132 14.60 -5.46 8.83
C TYR A 132 14.26 -5.12 10.29
N PHE A 133 13.10 -5.56 10.80
CA PHE A 133 12.72 -5.32 12.19
C PHE A 133 13.62 -6.07 13.17
N PHE A 134 13.96 -7.32 12.86
CA PHE A 134 14.92 -8.10 13.64
C PHE A 134 16.28 -7.41 13.72
N GLU A 135 16.82 -6.97 12.59
CA GLU A 135 18.09 -6.28 12.54
C GLU A 135 18.05 -4.93 13.28
N ARG A 136 17.01 -4.12 13.06
CA ARG A 136 16.90 -2.76 13.60
C ARG A 136 16.61 -2.72 15.10
N TYR A 137 15.74 -3.60 15.61
CA TYR A 137 15.19 -3.48 16.97
C TYR A 137 15.55 -4.62 17.91
N TYR A 138 15.88 -5.80 17.40
CA TYR A 138 16.11 -6.99 18.24
C TYR A 138 17.58 -7.45 18.22
N GLY A 139 18.39 -6.99 17.26
CA GLY A 139 19.82 -7.31 17.17
C GLY A 139 20.08 -8.82 17.13
N LYS A 140 21.03 -9.30 17.95
CA LYS A 140 21.37 -10.74 18.06
C LYS A 140 20.33 -11.56 18.83
N MET A 141 19.43 -10.91 19.58
CA MET A 141 18.35 -11.59 20.29
C MET A 141 17.23 -11.90 19.29
N LYS A 142 17.38 -12.97 18.50
CA LYS A 142 16.29 -13.45 17.65
C LYS A 142 15.14 -13.89 18.56
N LYS A 143 14.13 -13.04 18.74
CA LYS A 143 12.84 -13.46 19.32
C LYS A 143 12.42 -14.73 18.57
N LYS A 144 12.30 -15.84 19.28
CA LYS A 144 11.76 -17.09 18.74
C LYS A 144 10.26 -16.90 18.57
N GLY A 145 9.71 -17.25 17.41
CA GLY A 145 8.27 -17.19 17.14
C GLY A 145 7.91 -16.43 15.87
N HIS A 146 6.60 -16.34 15.60
CA HIS A 146 6.07 -15.72 14.38
C HIS A 146 6.14 -14.19 14.43
N PHE A 147 6.62 -13.57 13.35
CA PHE A 147 6.65 -12.12 13.21
C PHE A 147 5.31 -11.54 12.69
N PHE A 148 4.48 -12.31 12.02
CA PHE A 148 3.14 -11.89 11.65
C PHE A 148 2.13 -12.86 12.25
N GLN A 149 0.91 -12.40 12.46
CA GLN A 149 -0.17 -13.24 12.98
C GLN A 149 -0.47 -14.42 12.04
N ASP A 150 -0.36 -14.17 10.73
CA ASP A 150 -0.44 -15.17 9.67
C ASP A 150 0.49 -14.74 8.51
N ARG A 151 0.60 -15.53 7.44
CA ARG A 151 1.35 -15.15 6.23
C ARG A 151 0.85 -13.84 5.64
N PHE A 152 -0.47 -13.76 5.44
CA PHE A 152 -1.28 -12.60 5.07
C PHE A 152 -2.75 -13.07 5.02
N ASN A 153 -3.72 -12.18 4.90
CA ASN A 153 -5.09 -12.47 4.50
C ASN A 153 -5.33 -12.03 3.05
N ALA A 154 -6.20 -12.71 2.32
CA ALA A 154 -6.53 -12.38 0.94
C ALA A 154 -8.02 -12.60 0.64
N VAL A 155 -8.68 -11.60 0.07
CA VAL A 155 -10.08 -11.64 -0.34
C VAL A 155 -10.16 -11.33 -1.84
N HIS A 156 -10.78 -12.23 -2.62
CA HIS A 156 -10.98 -12.03 -4.06
C HIS A 156 -12.00 -10.91 -4.30
N ILE A 157 -11.67 -10.01 -5.22
CA ILE A 157 -12.54 -8.93 -5.68
C ILE A 157 -13.14 -9.37 -7.01
N VAL A 158 -14.43 -9.70 -7.02
CA VAL A 158 -15.11 -10.35 -8.15
C VAL A 158 -15.84 -9.37 -9.07
N ASN A 159 -15.98 -8.09 -8.68
CA ASN A 159 -16.62 -7.06 -9.50
C ASN A 159 -16.20 -5.62 -9.11
N ASP A 160 -16.49 -4.67 -9.98
CA ASP A 160 -16.12 -3.25 -9.82
C ASP A 160 -16.74 -2.60 -8.59
N ARG A 161 -17.97 -2.97 -8.22
CA ARG A 161 -18.61 -2.44 -7.01
C ARG A 161 -17.85 -2.87 -5.75
N GLN A 162 -17.42 -4.14 -5.71
CA GLN A 162 -16.59 -4.64 -4.62
C GLN A 162 -15.21 -3.97 -4.62
N LEU A 163 -14.65 -3.69 -5.80
CA LEU A 163 -13.39 -2.97 -5.94
C LEU A 163 -13.47 -1.54 -5.39
N GLN A 164 -14.50 -0.78 -5.76
CA GLN A 164 -14.76 0.56 -5.23
C GLN A 164 -14.89 0.55 -3.71
N VAL A 165 -15.65 -0.42 -3.16
CA VAL A 165 -15.80 -0.57 -1.72
C VAL A 165 -14.46 -0.91 -1.06
N ALA A 166 -13.65 -1.79 -1.64
CA ALA A 166 -12.34 -2.15 -1.11
C ALA A 166 -11.39 -0.95 -1.06
N PHE A 167 -11.36 -0.12 -2.12
CA PHE A 167 -10.59 1.11 -2.15
C PHE A 167 -10.95 2.04 -0.99
N VAL A 168 -12.25 2.35 -0.85
CA VAL A 168 -12.74 3.26 0.18
C VAL A 168 -12.56 2.68 1.59
N TYR A 169 -12.77 1.37 1.76
CA TYR A 169 -12.51 0.67 3.02
C TYR A 169 -11.06 0.81 3.48
N ASP A 170 -10.11 0.63 2.55
CA ASP A 170 -8.69 0.79 2.83
C ASP A 170 -8.36 2.23 3.21
N TRP A 171 -8.74 3.19 2.36
CA TRP A 171 -8.40 4.60 2.54
C TRP A 171 -9.02 5.23 3.79
N THR A 172 -10.15 4.73 4.26
CA THR A 172 -10.82 5.22 5.48
C THR A 172 -10.35 4.51 6.75
N ASN A 173 -9.63 3.38 6.65
CA ASN A 173 -9.11 2.64 7.80
C ASN A 173 -8.29 3.51 8.79
N PRO A 174 -7.44 4.46 8.33
CA PRO A 174 -6.68 5.35 9.21
C PRO A 174 -7.53 6.18 10.17
N ILE A 175 -8.83 6.39 9.91
CA ILE A 175 -9.73 7.10 10.84
C ILE A 175 -9.72 6.44 12.23
N ALA A 176 -9.49 5.12 12.32
CA ALA A 176 -9.39 4.41 13.60
C ALA A 176 -8.28 4.95 14.53
N LEU A 177 -7.31 5.69 14.00
CA LEU A 177 -6.23 6.31 14.78
C LEU A 177 -6.67 7.57 15.53
N ILE A 178 -7.71 8.25 15.06
CA ILE A 178 -8.25 9.45 15.69
C ILE A 178 -9.65 9.22 16.29
N GLU A 179 -10.33 8.17 15.87
CA GLU A 179 -11.66 7.79 16.31
C GLU A 179 -11.80 6.26 16.37
N PRO A 180 -11.26 5.60 17.41
CA PRO A 180 -11.36 4.15 17.57
C PRO A 180 -12.82 3.67 17.65
N GLY A 181 -13.15 2.61 16.91
CA GLY A 181 -14.51 2.05 16.84
C GLY A 181 -15.49 2.88 15.99
N TRP A 182 -14.99 3.74 15.09
CA TRP A 182 -15.83 4.53 14.19
C TRP A 182 -16.71 3.68 13.27
N LYS A 183 -16.29 2.44 12.98
CA LYS A 183 -17.05 1.53 12.09
C LYS A 183 -18.38 1.10 12.73
N GLU A 184 -18.43 0.98 14.06
CA GLU A 184 -19.63 0.61 14.81
C GLU A 184 -20.39 1.83 15.31
N LYS A 185 -19.66 2.84 15.80
CA LYS A 185 -20.23 4.02 16.50
C LYS A 185 -20.55 5.18 15.56
N GLY A 186 -20.07 5.10 14.31
CA GLY A 186 -20.05 6.23 13.39
C GLY A 186 -18.95 7.24 13.73
N ILE A 187 -18.85 8.27 12.91
CA ILE A 187 -17.86 9.35 13.03
C ILE A 187 -18.52 10.57 13.67
N LYS A 188 -18.03 11.01 14.83
CA LYS A 188 -18.56 12.17 15.57
C LYS A 188 -18.26 13.48 14.87
N ASN A 189 -17.06 13.60 14.27
CA ASN A 189 -16.65 14.81 13.55
C ASN A 189 -16.16 14.46 12.13
N PRO A 190 -17.09 14.38 11.15
CA PRO A 190 -16.76 14.10 9.76
C PRO A 190 -15.70 15.04 9.17
N ALA A 191 -15.73 16.33 9.51
CA ALA A 191 -14.77 17.29 8.99
C ALA A 191 -13.33 17.00 9.48
N LYS A 192 -13.19 16.62 10.76
CA LYS A 192 -11.90 16.19 11.32
C LYS A 192 -11.40 14.91 10.64
N ALA A 193 -12.27 13.94 10.40
CA ALA A 193 -11.92 12.69 9.72
C ALA A 193 -11.43 12.92 8.29
N LYS A 194 -12.16 13.73 7.50
CA LYS A 194 -11.78 14.12 6.13
C LYS A 194 -10.39 14.78 6.10
N LYS A 195 -10.19 15.81 6.95
CA LYS A 195 -8.91 16.52 7.05
C LYS A 195 -7.77 15.59 7.44
N PHE A 196 -8.01 14.65 8.35
CA PHE A 196 -7.01 13.67 8.76
C PHE A 196 -6.58 12.75 7.61
N LEU A 197 -7.54 12.21 6.83
CA LEU A 197 -7.21 11.36 5.68
C LEU A 197 -6.39 12.09 4.62
N GLU A 198 -6.70 13.38 4.38
CA GLU A 198 -5.95 14.24 3.44
C GLU A 198 -4.55 14.64 3.96
N GLN A 199 -4.21 14.28 5.20
CA GLN A 199 -2.89 14.45 5.79
C GLN A 199 -2.18 13.11 6.03
N TYR A 200 -2.89 11.99 5.91
CA TYR A 200 -2.37 10.67 6.21
C TYR A 200 -1.47 10.16 5.07
N ARG A 201 -0.19 10.51 5.16
CA ARG A 201 0.81 10.20 4.14
C ARG A 201 0.97 8.71 3.84
N TRP A 202 0.63 7.82 4.76
CA TRP A 202 0.88 6.37 4.60
C TRP A 202 -0.24 5.64 3.87
N SER A 203 -0.84 6.32 2.88
CA SER A 203 -1.94 5.85 2.07
C SER A 203 -1.79 6.33 0.62
N SER A 204 -2.28 5.50 -0.29
CA SER A 204 -2.48 5.83 -1.71
C SER A 204 -3.64 6.81 -1.96
N TYR A 205 -4.47 7.10 -0.96
CA TYR A 205 -5.60 8.03 -1.09
C TYR A 205 -5.18 9.41 -1.60
N LEU A 206 -4.05 9.94 -1.10
CA LEU A 206 -3.52 11.24 -1.55
C LEU A 206 -3.27 11.24 -3.06
N ASP A 207 -2.63 10.19 -3.58
CA ASP A 207 -2.37 10.07 -5.01
C ASP A 207 -3.67 9.91 -5.83
N CYS A 208 -4.71 9.28 -5.25
CA CYS A 208 -6.05 9.20 -5.83
C CYS A 208 -6.68 10.57 -6.05
N ILE A 209 -6.63 11.43 -5.03
CA ILE A 209 -7.23 12.77 -5.05
C ILE A 209 -6.33 13.84 -5.68
N GLY A 210 -5.26 13.44 -6.39
CA GLY A 210 -4.36 14.32 -7.10
C GLY A 210 -3.26 14.98 -6.25
N ILE A 211 -3.14 14.62 -4.97
CA ILE A 211 -2.08 15.10 -4.09
C ILE A 211 -0.88 14.16 -4.18
N LYS A 212 0.19 14.62 -4.83
CA LYS A 212 1.40 13.82 -5.04
C LYS A 212 2.00 13.33 -3.71
N ASN A 213 2.05 12.01 -3.54
CA ASN A 213 2.60 11.37 -2.34
C ASN A 213 3.59 10.25 -2.69
N PHE A 214 3.11 9.08 -3.09
CA PHE A 214 3.93 7.94 -3.54
C PHE A 214 3.46 7.40 -4.89
N PRO A 215 3.33 8.27 -5.92
CA PRO A 215 2.68 7.92 -7.19
C PRO A 215 3.35 6.71 -7.85
N SER A 216 4.67 6.57 -7.72
CA SER A 216 5.46 5.46 -8.27
C SER A 216 5.02 4.04 -7.85
N ILE A 217 4.21 3.91 -6.78
CA ILE A 217 3.65 2.62 -6.36
C ILE A 217 2.46 2.23 -7.24
N ILE A 218 1.54 3.17 -7.50
CA ILE A 218 0.26 2.92 -8.17
C ILE A 218 0.20 3.45 -9.61
N GLU A 219 1.23 4.18 -10.08
CA GLU A 219 1.23 4.92 -11.35
C GLU A 219 0.79 4.08 -12.55
N ALA A 220 1.21 2.81 -12.60
CA ALA A 220 0.87 1.91 -13.71
C ALA A 220 -0.64 1.63 -13.82
N GLU A 221 -1.36 1.73 -12.70
CA GLU A 221 -2.80 1.47 -12.61
C GLU A 221 -3.60 2.74 -12.37
N LYS A 222 -2.97 3.92 -12.47
CA LYS A 222 -3.61 5.19 -12.16
C LYS A 222 -4.82 5.42 -13.06
N ASP A 223 -4.69 5.19 -14.37
CA ASP A 223 -5.78 5.41 -15.33
C ASP A 223 -6.96 4.47 -15.04
N PHE A 224 -6.68 3.19 -14.79
CA PHE A 224 -7.70 2.21 -14.39
C PHE A 224 -8.39 2.61 -13.07
N LEU A 225 -7.63 3.04 -12.07
CA LEU A 225 -8.18 3.53 -10.81
C LEU A 225 -9.06 4.77 -11.02
N MET A 226 -8.64 5.71 -11.88
CA MET A 226 -9.41 6.91 -12.17
C MET A 226 -10.70 6.57 -12.92
N GLU A 227 -10.67 5.62 -13.85
CA GLU A 227 -11.86 5.13 -14.52
C GLU A 227 -12.85 4.51 -13.53
N VAL A 228 -12.38 3.58 -12.68
CA VAL A 228 -13.22 2.90 -11.67
C VAL A 228 -13.82 3.88 -10.66
N MET A 229 -13.05 4.88 -10.23
CA MET A 229 -13.48 5.80 -9.17
C MET A 229 -14.19 7.05 -9.69
N GLY A 230 -14.22 7.31 -11.00
CA GLY A 230 -14.75 8.57 -11.55
C GLY A 230 -13.80 9.76 -11.35
N GLY A 231 -12.50 9.51 -11.42
CA GLY A 231 -11.43 10.50 -11.27
C GLY A 231 -11.16 10.90 -9.82
N ALA A 232 -10.32 11.93 -9.65
CA ALA A 232 -9.92 12.43 -8.33
C ALA A 232 -11.11 12.93 -7.49
N GLU A 233 -12.11 13.55 -8.14
CA GLU A 233 -13.31 14.00 -7.45
C GLU A 233 -14.18 12.82 -7.02
N GLY A 234 -14.32 11.79 -7.86
CA GLY A 234 -15.03 10.58 -7.50
C GLY A 234 -14.35 9.80 -6.35
N CYS A 235 -13.00 9.76 -6.30
CA CYS A 235 -12.28 9.26 -5.11
C CYS A 235 -12.71 10.01 -3.84
N ARG A 236 -12.73 11.35 -3.90
CA ARG A 236 -13.04 12.21 -2.75
C ARG A 236 -14.50 12.06 -2.34
N GLN A 237 -15.43 12.03 -3.30
CA GLN A 237 -16.85 11.81 -3.06
C GLN A 237 -17.10 10.46 -2.41
N ALA A 238 -16.53 9.38 -2.93
CA ALA A 238 -16.73 8.04 -2.39
C ALA A 238 -16.26 7.93 -0.92
N VAL A 239 -15.11 8.53 -0.58
CA VAL A 239 -14.62 8.60 0.80
C VAL A 239 -15.51 9.49 1.68
N ASN A 240 -15.95 10.64 1.16
CA ASN A 240 -16.83 11.54 1.89
C ASN A 240 -18.18 10.90 2.21
N ASP A 241 -18.79 10.22 1.24
CA ASP A 241 -20.06 9.52 1.39
C ASP A 241 -19.92 8.39 2.41
N TRP A 242 -18.81 7.65 2.37
CA TRP A 242 -18.51 6.62 3.35
C TRP A 242 -18.38 7.15 4.78
N ILE A 243 -17.74 8.31 4.95
CA ILE A 243 -17.61 8.98 6.26
C ILE A 243 -18.98 9.43 6.80
N LEU A 244 -19.89 9.84 5.90
CA LEU A 244 -21.20 10.38 6.27
C LEU A 244 -22.28 9.32 6.47
N GLN A 245 -22.14 8.14 5.85
CA GLN A 245 -23.12 7.07 5.97
C GLN A 245 -23.14 6.44 7.37
N LYS A 246 -24.34 6.33 7.95
CA LYS A 246 -24.61 5.57 9.17
C LYS A 246 -25.07 4.16 8.81
N GLY A 247 -24.28 3.13 9.16
CA GLY A 247 -24.75 1.75 9.31
C GLY A 247 -25.07 0.88 8.08
N GLY A 248 -25.26 1.41 6.86
CA GLY A 248 -25.68 0.62 5.69
C GLY A 248 -24.55 -0.17 4.99
N ILE A 249 -23.34 0.37 5.01
CA ILE A 249 -22.10 -0.22 4.48
C ILE A 249 -21.66 -1.48 5.22
N ILE A 250 -22.19 -1.68 6.43
CA ILE A 250 -21.80 -2.72 7.37
C ILE A 250 -21.82 -4.10 6.71
N LYS A 251 -22.76 -4.46 5.83
CA LYS A 251 -22.83 -5.83 5.26
C LYS A 251 -21.68 -6.19 4.29
N ILE A 252 -21.24 -5.26 3.44
CA ILE A 252 -20.10 -5.53 2.52
C ILE A 252 -18.79 -5.33 3.27
N ALA A 253 -18.69 -4.30 4.12
CA ALA A 253 -17.57 -4.14 5.04
C ALA A 253 -17.45 -5.34 6.00
N GLU A 254 -18.55 -5.99 6.38
CA GLU A 254 -18.61 -7.22 7.17
C GLU A 254 -18.06 -8.41 6.39
N SER A 255 -18.30 -8.51 5.08
CA SER A 255 -17.63 -9.53 4.27
C SER A 255 -16.11 -9.33 4.23
N PHE A 256 -15.61 -8.09 4.40
CA PHE A 256 -14.17 -7.83 4.56
C PHE A 256 -13.71 -7.99 6.03
N LYS A 257 -14.55 -7.63 7.02
CA LYS A 257 -14.28 -7.81 8.46
C LYS A 257 -14.27 -9.27 8.90
N ARG A 258 -15.11 -10.12 8.31
CA ARG A 258 -15.08 -11.58 8.53
C ARG A 258 -13.73 -12.21 8.17
N PHE A 259 -12.83 -11.47 7.51
CA PHE A 259 -11.45 -11.87 7.24
C PHE A 259 -10.38 -10.92 7.81
N SER A 260 -10.72 -9.70 8.20
CA SER A 260 -9.86 -8.86 9.03
C SER A 260 -10.25 -9.06 10.50
N PHE A 261 -9.63 -10.06 11.13
CA PHE A 261 -9.78 -10.33 12.57
C PHE A 261 -9.75 -9.01 13.35
N ASP A 262 -10.91 -8.66 13.92
CA ASP A 262 -11.04 -7.68 15.00
C ASP A 262 -10.23 -8.15 16.22
#